data_AF-A0A292RBM1-F1
#
_entry.id   AF-A0A292RBM1-F1
#
_cell.length_a   1.000
_cell.length_b   1.000
_cell.length_c   1.000
_cell.angle_alpha   90.00
_cell.angle_beta   90.00
_cell.angle_gamma   90.00
#
_symmetry.space_group_name_H-M   'P 1'
#
loop_
_entity.id
_entity.type
_entity.pdbx_description
1 polymer ?
#
loop_
_entity_poly.entity_id
_entity_poly.type
_entity_poly.pdbx_seq_one_letter_code
_entity_poly.pdbx_strand_id
1 'polypeptide(L)'
;MPKLARSYDANYPEYHASFQYSREVYYGSSSVGHKIHYRNLRDENRPKRKTSKKKNLFQFVVSCSILLFMLFYVMPFSFNNITKAMFVPTPYKNIKTDLKNLSFPTQNYLSNAWFMGDRSFRMAEDKDAQMIPLKENVNMPVLQSELQNLAKLYPTVEPSVYVWDYETQNYVDINASKIYSTASIIKIPVLIDVFKSIEAGQISLEDKIPLTEYYRTEGSGSLQFKARNSEYTIDELARRMITESDNSATNMLMAKVGSMTDVNQSIRDWGLKNTEVQTWLPDYAGTNHTTAREMADMLYNIDENDKFLTEASRTKMLDYMGHVHNNRLIQAGISPDAVFLHKTGDIGSMLGDAGIVIAPNGKKYIVVILANRPHNAIAGKDYIVHASEIIYNYMVK
;
A
#
# COMPACT_ATOMS: atom_id res chain seq x y z
N MET A 1 -9.25 -10.71 -39.39
CA MET A 1 -10.54 -11.39 -39.16
C MET A 1 -11.10 -10.95 -37.79
N PRO A 2 -12.42 -10.98 -37.54
CA PRO A 2 -13.03 -10.24 -36.43
C PRO A 2 -13.64 -11.12 -35.32
N LYS A 3 -13.92 -10.49 -34.16
CA LYS A 3 -14.79 -10.95 -33.05
C LYS A 3 -14.28 -12.16 -32.22
N LEU A 4 -14.65 -12.31 -30.94
CA LEU A 4 -14.84 -11.35 -29.83
C LEU A 4 -15.11 -12.17 -28.53
N ALA A 5 -14.61 -11.68 -27.40
CA ALA A 5 -15.17 -11.81 -26.05
C ALA A 5 -15.23 -13.19 -25.33
N ARG A 6 -14.91 -13.11 -24.02
CA ARG A 6 -15.39 -13.92 -22.88
C ARG A 6 -14.98 -15.40 -22.83
N SER A 7 -14.86 -16.04 -21.68
CA SER A 7 -14.59 -15.71 -20.24
C SER A 7 -14.76 -17.04 -19.47
N TYR A 8 -14.47 -17.10 -18.17
CA TYR A 8 -14.59 -18.32 -17.33
C TYR A 8 -13.55 -19.42 -17.68
N ASP A 9 -13.13 -20.31 -16.76
CA ASP A 9 -12.96 -20.19 -15.30
C ASP A 9 -11.98 -21.30 -14.84
N ALA A 10 -11.78 -21.39 -13.52
CA ALA A 10 -11.24 -22.48 -12.71
C ALA A 10 -11.01 -23.90 -13.30
N ASN A 11 -10.03 -24.58 -12.67
CA ASN A 11 -9.78 -26.02 -12.65
C ASN A 11 -8.98 -26.63 -13.82
N TYR A 12 -7.64 -26.56 -13.69
CA TYR A 12 -6.83 -27.74 -14.00
C TYR A 12 -6.64 -28.56 -12.71
N PRO A 13 -7.09 -29.83 -12.65
CA PRO A 13 -6.85 -30.69 -11.49
C PRO A 13 -5.42 -31.26 -11.52
N GLU A 14 -4.71 -31.18 -10.40
CA GLU A 14 -3.37 -31.78 -10.27
C GLU A 14 -3.43 -33.31 -10.30
N TYR A 15 -2.74 -33.91 -11.27
CA TYR A 15 -2.57 -35.35 -11.39
C TYR A 15 -1.43 -35.84 -10.48
N HIS A 16 -1.74 -36.09 -9.20
CA HIS A 16 -0.86 -36.81 -8.28
C HIS A 16 -1.36 -38.23 -7.97
N ALA A 17 -1.45 -39.05 -9.03
CA ALA A 17 -1.56 -40.50 -8.90
C ALA A 17 -0.15 -41.09 -8.71
N SER A 18 0.14 -41.56 -7.49
CA SER A 18 1.42 -42.18 -7.14
C SER A 18 1.65 -43.51 -7.86
N PHE A 19 2.80 -43.69 -8.50
CA PHE A 19 3.24 -44.98 -9.01
C PHE A 19 3.46 -46.00 -7.88
N GLN A 20 2.79 -47.15 -7.94
CA GLN A 20 3.33 -48.43 -7.45
C GLN A 20 3.06 -49.54 -8.46
N TYR A 21 3.94 -50.55 -8.47
CA TYR A 21 4.24 -51.35 -9.66
C TYR A 21 3.76 -52.81 -9.52
N SER A 22 2.93 -53.31 -10.45
CA SER A 22 2.66 -54.76 -10.58
C SER A 22 2.14 -55.18 -11.97
N ARG A 23 3.03 -55.79 -12.77
CA ARG A 23 2.89 -56.91 -13.75
C ARG A 23 1.56 -57.09 -14.55
N GLU A 24 1.58 -57.05 -15.90
CA GLU A 24 1.63 -58.21 -16.85
C GLU A 24 0.36 -59.11 -16.82
N VAL A 25 -0.33 -59.54 -17.91
CA VAL A 25 -0.14 -59.62 -19.40
C VAL A 25 -1.54 -59.36 -20.06
N TYR A 26 -1.73 -58.70 -21.22
CA TYR A 26 -1.87 -59.22 -22.62
C TYR A 26 -2.40 -60.69 -22.79
N TYR A 27 -3.03 -61.18 -23.87
CA TYR A 27 -3.20 -60.75 -25.28
C TYR A 27 -4.60 -61.14 -25.85
N GLY A 28 -4.96 -60.60 -27.04
CA GLY A 28 -6.08 -61.07 -27.88
C GLY A 28 -5.70 -62.22 -28.84
N SER A 29 -6.48 -62.59 -29.86
CA SER A 29 -7.71 -61.99 -30.44
C SER A 29 -8.76 -63.10 -30.76
N SER A 30 -9.74 -63.09 -31.69
CA SER A 30 -9.99 -62.45 -33.01
C SER A 30 -11.54 -62.36 -33.23
N SER A 31 -12.19 -62.09 -34.39
CA SER A 31 -11.77 -61.94 -35.79
C SER A 31 -12.63 -60.90 -36.57
N VAL A 32 -13.34 -61.28 -37.65
CA VAL A 32 -14.02 -60.40 -38.64
C VAL A 32 -15.36 -61.03 -39.08
N GLY A 33 -16.34 -60.22 -39.52
CA GLY A 33 -17.62 -60.72 -40.06
C GLY A 33 -18.72 -59.66 -40.26
N HIS A 34 -18.41 -58.54 -40.93
CA HIS A 34 -19.34 -57.43 -41.17
C HIS A 34 -20.64 -57.90 -41.87
N LYS A 35 -21.83 -57.56 -41.36
CA LYS A 35 -22.53 -56.25 -41.48
C LYS A 35 -22.76 -55.82 -42.94
N ILE A 36 -23.94 -55.23 -43.20
CA ILE A 36 -24.35 -54.66 -44.50
C ILE A 36 -24.68 -55.71 -45.58
N HIS A 37 -25.45 -56.74 -45.22
CA HIS A 37 -26.56 -57.12 -46.10
C HIS A 37 -27.86 -56.67 -45.45
N TYR A 38 -28.31 -55.50 -45.90
CA TYR A 38 -29.63 -54.90 -45.77
C TYR A 38 -30.38 -55.03 -44.44
N ARG A 39 -30.59 -53.85 -43.86
CA ARG A 39 -31.49 -53.44 -42.77
C ARG A 39 -32.93 -53.96 -42.87
N ASN A 40 -33.29 -54.81 -43.83
CA ASN A 40 -34.58 -54.73 -44.50
C ASN A 40 -35.63 -55.74 -43.96
N LEU A 41 -36.81 -55.31 -43.53
CA LEU A 41 -37.26 -53.93 -43.29
C LEU A 41 -37.36 -53.67 -41.79
N ARG A 42 -36.28 -53.08 -41.27
CA ARG A 42 -36.03 -52.10 -40.18
C ARG A 42 -36.65 -52.38 -38.81
N ASP A 43 -37.53 -53.35 -38.75
CA ASP A 43 -38.87 -53.13 -38.27
C ASP A 43 -39.60 -54.49 -38.27
N GLU A 44 -40.81 -54.62 -37.75
CA GLU A 44 -41.60 -53.58 -37.06
C GLU A 44 -41.16 -53.45 -35.57
N ASN A 45 -39.85 -53.72 -35.34
CA ASN A 45 -38.93 -53.30 -34.26
C ASN A 45 -39.42 -53.48 -32.82
N ARG A 46 -40.41 -54.34 -32.63
CA ARG A 46 -41.05 -54.60 -31.35
C ARG A 46 -40.37 -55.79 -30.66
N PRO A 47 -39.48 -55.58 -29.67
CA PRO A 47 -38.91 -56.68 -28.90
C PRO A 47 -40.04 -57.45 -28.20
N LYS A 48 -40.36 -58.64 -28.72
CA LYS A 48 -41.45 -59.47 -28.20
C LYS A 48 -41.17 -59.81 -26.75
N ARG A 49 -42.21 -59.65 -25.91
CA ARG A 49 -42.21 -59.71 -24.45
C ARG A 49 -41.39 -60.89 -23.91
N LYS A 50 -40.16 -60.63 -23.44
CA LYS A 50 -39.38 -61.65 -22.73
C LYS A 50 -40.14 -62.06 -21.47
N THR A 51 -40.30 -63.37 -21.29
CA THR A 51 -40.93 -63.97 -20.13
C THR A 51 -40.16 -63.64 -18.86
N SER A 52 -40.82 -63.76 -17.71
CA SER A 52 -40.22 -63.41 -16.42
C SER A 52 -38.93 -64.18 -16.19
N LYS A 53 -37.83 -63.47 -15.92
CA LYS A 53 -36.81 -64.04 -15.03
C LYS A 53 -37.54 -64.42 -13.75
N LYS A 54 -37.63 -65.71 -13.43
CA LYS A 54 -38.02 -66.15 -12.08
C LYS A 54 -37.15 -65.33 -11.11
N LYS A 55 -37.75 -64.65 -10.13
CA LYS A 55 -36.98 -64.01 -9.05
C LYS A 55 -36.14 -65.14 -8.45
N ASN A 56 -34.83 -65.11 -8.69
CA ASN A 56 -33.96 -66.21 -8.30
C ASN A 56 -33.89 -66.15 -6.78
N LEU A 57 -34.65 -67.02 -6.09
CA LEU A 57 -35.04 -66.76 -4.70
C LEU A 57 -33.83 -66.64 -3.79
N PHE A 58 -32.80 -67.46 -4.04
CA PHE A 58 -31.48 -67.36 -3.44
C PHE A 58 -30.83 -65.97 -3.63
N GLN A 59 -30.85 -65.42 -4.85
CA GLN A 59 -30.29 -64.10 -5.14
C GLN A 59 -31.10 -62.97 -4.48
N PHE A 60 -32.43 -63.11 -4.39
CA PHE A 60 -33.27 -62.17 -3.64
C PHE A 60 -32.97 -62.22 -2.13
N VAL A 61 -32.85 -63.42 -1.56
CA VAL A 61 -32.46 -63.61 -0.15
C VAL A 61 -31.06 -63.05 0.10
N VAL A 62 -30.06 -63.34 -0.74
CA VAL A 62 -28.70 -62.80 -0.62
C VAL A 62 -28.69 -61.27 -0.72
N SER A 63 -29.41 -60.67 -1.66
CA SER A 63 -29.54 -59.20 -1.73
C SER A 63 -30.23 -58.62 -0.50
N CYS A 64 -31.27 -59.27 0.04
CA CYS A 64 -31.89 -58.87 1.31
C CYS A 64 -30.92 -59.02 2.49
N SER A 65 -30.16 -60.10 2.60
CA SER A 65 -29.16 -60.30 3.66
C SER A 65 -28.04 -59.27 3.60
N ILE A 66 -27.55 -58.91 2.40
CA ILE A 66 -26.56 -57.84 2.22
C ILE A 66 -27.16 -56.48 2.59
N LEU A 67 -28.41 -56.18 2.19
CA LEU A 67 -29.10 -54.94 2.55
C LEU A 67 -29.33 -54.85 4.06
N LEU A 68 -29.75 -55.94 4.71
CA LEU A 68 -29.92 -56.03 6.16
C LEU A 68 -28.58 -55.87 6.90
N PHE A 69 -27.51 -56.48 6.41
CA PHE A 69 -26.17 -56.28 6.97
C PHE A 69 -25.69 -54.82 6.82
N MET A 70 -25.97 -54.17 5.68
CA MET A 70 -25.72 -52.74 5.53
C MET A 70 -26.57 -51.88 6.47
N LEU A 71 -27.86 -52.20 6.64
CA LEU A 71 -28.78 -51.45 7.51
C LEU A 71 -28.48 -51.60 9.01
N PHE A 72 -28.12 -52.81 9.47
CA PHE A 72 -27.99 -53.12 10.90
C PHE A 72 -26.54 -53.19 11.41
N TYR A 73 -25.54 -53.34 10.54
CA TYR A 73 -24.11 -53.30 10.93
C TYR A 73 -23.37 -52.14 10.28
N VAL A 74 -23.32 -52.05 8.94
CA VAL A 74 -22.43 -51.09 8.25
C VAL A 74 -22.85 -49.65 8.49
N MET A 75 -24.12 -49.30 8.32
CA MET A 75 -24.59 -47.93 8.54
C MET A 75 -24.54 -47.49 10.01
N PRO A 76 -24.96 -48.31 11.01
CA PRO A 76 -24.78 -47.95 12.41
C PRO A 76 -23.32 -47.79 12.82
N PHE A 77 -22.41 -48.63 12.32
CA PHE A 77 -20.96 -48.52 12.55
C PHE A 77 -20.39 -47.23 11.93
N SER A 78 -20.64 -47.00 10.63
CA SER A 78 -20.19 -45.80 9.93
C SER A 78 -20.79 -44.53 10.51
N PHE A 79 -22.05 -44.56 10.98
CA PHE A 79 -22.65 -43.44 11.67
C PHE A 79 -21.93 -43.17 13.00
N ASN A 80 -21.80 -44.15 13.90
CA ASN A 80 -21.17 -43.93 15.21
C ASN A 80 -19.70 -43.51 15.11
N ASN A 81 -18.95 -44.04 14.13
CA ASN A 81 -17.49 -43.88 14.05
C ASN A 81 -17.01 -42.83 13.03
N ILE A 82 -17.85 -42.41 12.07
CA ILE A 82 -17.48 -41.43 11.03
C ILE A 82 -18.45 -40.24 11.06
N THR A 83 -19.74 -40.46 10.82
CA THR A 83 -20.68 -39.35 10.58
C THR A 83 -21.11 -38.62 11.85
N LYS A 84 -21.15 -39.30 13.00
CA LYS A 84 -21.54 -38.74 14.30
C LYS A 84 -20.61 -37.61 14.75
N ALA A 85 -19.33 -37.65 14.40
CA ALA A 85 -18.38 -36.57 14.67
C ALA A 85 -18.68 -35.27 13.89
N MET A 86 -19.50 -35.33 12.83
CA MET A 86 -19.94 -34.15 12.06
C MET A 86 -21.22 -33.52 12.62
N PHE A 87 -22.03 -34.29 13.36
CA PHE A 87 -23.34 -33.87 13.86
C PHE A 87 -23.41 -33.68 15.39
N VAL A 88 -22.49 -34.30 16.14
CA VAL A 88 -22.24 -33.94 17.54
C VAL A 88 -21.25 -32.77 17.53
N PRO A 89 -21.66 -31.55 17.93
CA PRO A 89 -20.71 -30.45 18.06
C PRO A 89 -19.63 -30.82 19.08
N THR A 90 -18.38 -30.46 18.79
CA THR A 90 -17.28 -30.74 19.72
C THR A 90 -17.56 -30.09 21.09
N PRO A 91 -17.19 -30.72 22.22
CA PRO A 91 -17.46 -30.17 23.56
C PRO A 91 -16.65 -28.90 23.85
N TYR A 92 -15.70 -28.56 22.99
CA TYR A 92 -14.89 -27.35 23.04
C TYR A 92 -15.64 -26.19 22.37
N LYS A 93 -15.68 -25.03 23.04
CA LYS A 93 -16.22 -23.80 22.42
C LYS A 93 -15.44 -23.45 21.16
N ASN A 94 -16.14 -22.90 20.15
CA ASN A 94 -15.53 -22.38 18.93
C ASN A 94 -14.40 -21.38 19.25
N ILE A 95 -13.15 -21.82 19.12
CA ILE A 95 -11.99 -20.93 19.24
C ILE A 95 -11.91 -20.10 17.97
N LYS A 96 -12.41 -18.87 18.01
CA LYS A 96 -12.07 -17.85 17.00
C LYS A 96 -10.59 -17.53 17.16
N THR A 97 -9.77 -18.04 16.25
CA THR A 97 -8.33 -17.77 16.20
C THR A 97 -7.94 -17.43 14.76
N ASP A 98 -6.97 -16.54 14.61
CA ASP A 98 -6.43 -16.22 13.30
C ASP A 98 -5.45 -17.34 12.88
N LEU A 99 -5.84 -18.08 11.84
CA LEU A 99 -5.03 -19.16 11.30
C LEU A 99 -3.67 -18.65 10.80
N LYS A 100 -3.56 -17.37 10.39
CA LYS A 100 -2.32 -16.73 9.98
C LYS A 100 -1.34 -16.60 11.16
N ASN A 101 -1.81 -16.08 12.30
CA ASN A 101 -1.00 -15.94 13.52
C ASN A 101 -0.58 -17.31 14.10
N LEU A 102 -1.38 -18.36 13.91
CA LEU A 102 -1.00 -19.74 14.28
C LEU A 102 -0.03 -20.39 13.28
N SER A 103 -0.11 -20.04 12.00
CA SER A 103 0.78 -20.57 10.96
C SER A 103 2.16 -19.89 10.97
N PHE A 104 2.21 -18.62 11.35
CA PHE A 104 3.42 -17.80 11.39
C PHE A 104 3.56 -17.08 12.74
N PRO A 105 3.69 -17.82 13.86
CA PRO A 105 3.66 -17.25 15.22
C PRO A 105 4.83 -16.32 15.55
N THR A 106 5.85 -16.23 14.69
CA THR A 106 6.98 -15.31 14.81
C THR A 106 6.91 -14.12 13.85
N GLN A 107 5.88 -14.00 13.01
CA GLN A 107 5.79 -12.96 11.96
C GLN A 107 5.79 -11.53 12.52
N ASN A 108 5.23 -11.32 13.71
CA ASN A 108 5.19 -10.03 14.39
C ASN A 108 6.41 -9.80 15.31
N TYR A 109 7.40 -10.69 15.31
CA TYR A 109 8.42 -10.78 16.37
C TYR A 109 9.87 -10.64 15.86
N LEU A 110 10.09 -9.99 14.72
CA LEU A 110 11.43 -9.70 14.20
C LEU A 110 11.50 -8.31 13.54
N SER A 111 11.97 -7.31 14.30
CA SER A 111 12.49 -6.05 13.75
C SER A 111 14.02 -6.08 13.73
N ASN A 112 14.62 -5.45 12.71
CA ASN A 112 16.06 -5.22 12.62
C ASN A 112 16.39 -3.93 13.37
N ALA A 113 16.76 -4.04 14.65
CA ALA A 113 17.17 -2.90 15.46
C ALA A 113 18.71 -2.80 15.48
N TRP A 114 19.28 -1.69 15.03
CA TRP A 114 20.72 -1.47 15.18
C TRP A 114 21.07 -1.18 16.64
N PHE A 115 22.12 -1.82 17.14
CA PHE A 115 22.64 -1.59 18.47
C PHE A 115 24.18 -1.66 18.44
N MET A 116 24.84 -0.56 18.80
CA MET A 116 26.31 -0.41 18.74
C MET A 116 26.95 -0.79 17.39
N GLY A 117 26.24 -0.57 16.28
CA GLY A 117 26.72 -0.84 14.92
C GLY A 117 26.38 -2.24 14.39
N ASP A 118 25.87 -3.14 15.22
CA ASP A 118 25.40 -4.47 14.80
C ASP A 118 23.89 -4.52 14.61
N ARG A 119 23.42 -5.37 13.69
CA ARG A 119 21.99 -5.65 13.49
C ARG A 119 21.51 -6.65 14.54
N SER A 120 20.81 -6.17 15.57
CA SER A 120 20.15 -7.02 16.54
C SER A 120 18.73 -7.38 16.08
N PHE A 121 18.41 -8.68 16.08
CA PHE A 121 17.03 -9.12 15.96
C PHE A 121 16.32 -8.88 17.30
N ARG A 122 15.26 -8.07 17.28
CA ARG A 122 14.38 -7.87 18.43
C ARG A 122 12.96 -8.33 18.11
N MET A 123 12.27 -8.81 19.13
CA MET A 123 10.81 -8.94 19.05
C MET A 123 10.23 -7.53 18.93
N ALA A 124 9.32 -7.33 17.97
CA ALA A 124 8.65 -6.04 17.86
C ALA A 124 7.75 -5.88 19.10
N GLU A 125 8.04 -4.84 19.88
CA GLU A 125 7.14 -4.38 20.92
C GLU A 125 5.91 -3.80 20.21
N ASP A 126 4.71 -4.22 20.61
CA ASP A 126 3.45 -3.73 20.05
C ASP A 126 3.22 -2.30 20.57
N LYS A 127 3.87 -1.33 19.89
CA LYS A 127 3.88 0.08 20.25
C LYS A 127 2.74 0.82 19.57
N ASP A 128 2.04 1.64 20.34
CA ASP A 128 1.18 2.68 19.78
C ASP A 128 1.99 3.58 18.84
N ALA A 129 1.39 3.94 17.71
CA ALA A 129 2.01 4.84 16.73
C ALA A 129 2.33 6.19 17.37
N GLN A 130 3.55 6.70 17.13
CA GLN A 130 3.97 7.99 17.72
C GLN A 130 3.20 9.19 17.14
N MET A 131 2.70 9.09 15.90
CA MET A 131 1.83 10.09 15.29
C MET A 131 0.34 9.75 15.53
N ILE A 132 -0.45 10.80 15.71
CA ILE A 132 -1.91 10.73 15.75
C ILE A 132 -2.42 10.87 14.31
N PRO A 133 -3.12 9.87 13.72
CA PRO A 133 -3.68 10.00 12.38
C PRO A 133 -4.79 11.04 12.35
N LEU A 134 -4.95 11.73 11.22
CA LEU A 134 -5.98 12.75 11.03
C LEU A 134 -7.39 12.18 11.23
N LYS A 135 -8.13 12.78 12.15
CA LYS A 135 -9.54 12.45 12.37
C LYS A 135 -10.38 13.04 11.25
N GLU A 136 -10.94 12.18 10.41
CA GLU A 136 -11.95 12.54 9.43
C GLU A 136 -13.33 12.71 10.11
N ASN A 137 -14.05 13.79 9.78
CA ASN A 137 -15.42 14.05 10.20
C ASN A 137 -16.40 13.84 9.05
N VAL A 138 -16.63 14.87 8.22
CA VAL A 138 -17.52 14.78 7.06
C VAL A 138 -16.74 15.07 5.78
N ASN A 139 -16.92 14.23 4.75
CA ASN A 139 -16.39 14.49 3.42
C ASN A 139 -17.05 15.74 2.82
N MET A 140 -16.33 16.54 2.02
CA MET A 140 -16.83 17.77 1.41
C MET A 140 -17.26 17.50 -0.05
N PRO A 141 -18.50 17.03 -0.32
CA PRO A 141 -18.87 16.47 -1.62
C PRO A 141 -18.88 17.49 -2.76
N VAL A 142 -19.08 18.78 -2.46
CA VAL A 142 -19.07 19.87 -3.45
C VAL A 142 -17.65 20.07 -3.96
N LEU A 143 -16.70 20.41 -3.06
CA LEU A 143 -15.27 20.55 -3.38
C LEU A 143 -14.70 19.28 -4.04
N GLN A 144 -15.05 18.10 -3.53
CA GLN A 144 -14.63 16.84 -4.14
C GLN A 144 -15.18 16.67 -5.57
N SER A 145 -16.43 17.06 -5.83
CA SER A 145 -17.01 17.02 -7.18
C SER A 145 -16.35 18.01 -8.13
N GLU A 146 -16.01 19.21 -7.65
CA GLU A 146 -15.31 20.24 -8.43
C GLU A 146 -13.89 19.79 -8.81
N LEU A 147 -13.13 19.26 -7.85
CA LEU A 147 -11.79 18.70 -8.09
C LEU A 147 -11.82 17.45 -9.00
N GLN A 148 -12.83 16.59 -8.87
CA GLN A 148 -13.07 15.47 -9.80
C GLN A 148 -13.50 15.94 -11.20
N ASN A 149 -14.17 17.09 -11.32
CA ASN A 149 -14.50 17.69 -12.61
C ASN A 149 -13.27 18.35 -13.24
N LEU A 150 -12.43 19.04 -12.46
CA LEU A 150 -11.14 19.56 -12.90
C LEU A 150 -10.25 18.43 -13.45
N ALA A 151 -10.15 17.29 -12.75
CA ALA A 151 -9.34 16.16 -13.20
C ALA A 151 -9.74 15.63 -14.61
N LYS A 152 -11.02 15.72 -14.98
CA LYS A 152 -11.50 15.33 -16.33
C LYS A 152 -11.01 16.26 -17.44
N LEU A 153 -10.64 17.50 -17.11
CA LEU A 153 -10.03 18.46 -18.05
C LEU A 153 -8.54 18.19 -18.29
N TYR A 154 -7.90 17.40 -17.41
CA TYR A 154 -6.49 17.05 -17.45
C TYR A 154 -6.29 15.52 -17.60
N PRO A 155 -6.77 14.89 -18.68
CA PRO A 155 -6.82 13.42 -18.83
C PRO A 155 -5.44 12.73 -18.93
N THR A 156 -4.36 13.50 -18.98
CA THR A 156 -2.97 13.01 -18.90
C THR A 156 -2.36 13.12 -17.51
N VAL A 157 -3.08 13.67 -16.54
CA VAL A 157 -2.65 13.80 -15.14
C VAL A 157 -3.38 12.75 -14.31
N GLU A 158 -2.65 11.97 -13.52
CA GLU A 158 -3.24 11.15 -12.46
C GLU A 158 -3.01 11.85 -11.12
N PRO A 159 -4.04 12.52 -10.55
CA PRO A 159 -3.90 13.19 -9.26
C PRO A 159 -4.19 12.25 -8.08
N SER A 160 -3.49 12.53 -6.99
CA SER A 160 -3.91 12.27 -5.62
C SER A 160 -4.07 13.61 -4.92
N VAL A 161 -5.24 13.86 -4.33
CA VAL A 161 -5.55 15.07 -3.57
C VAL A 161 -6.07 14.67 -2.22
N TYR A 162 -5.52 15.29 -1.17
CA TYR A 162 -6.08 15.28 0.17
C TYR A 162 -6.19 16.71 0.69
N VAL A 163 -7.33 17.03 1.30
CA VAL A 163 -7.61 18.32 1.96
C VAL A 163 -8.22 18.01 3.31
N TRP A 164 -7.80 18.72 4.37
CA TRP A 164 -8.37 18.55 5.71
C TRP A 164 -8.42 19.88 6.49
N ASP A 165 -9.57 20.18 7.08
CA ASP A 165 -9.86 21.40 7.83
C ASP A 165 -9.62 21.22 9.34
N TYR A 166 -8.87 22.12 9.96
CA TYR A 166 -8.57 22.04 11.40
C TYR A 166 -9.81 22.28 12.27
N GLU A 167 -10.67 23.19 11.83
CA GLU A 167 -11.85 23.64 12.59
C GLU A 167 -12.96 22.59 12.59
N THR A 168 -13.38 22.14 11.39
CA THR A 168 -14.51 21.22 11.24
C THR A 168 -14.10 19.75 11.15
N GLN A 169 -12.80 19.45 10.97
CA GLN A 169 -12.27 18.11 10.68
C GLN A 169 -12.83 17.49 9.39
N ASN A 170 -13.44 18.31 8.54
CA ASN A 170 -13.97 17.91 7.24
C ASN A 170 -12.86 17.79 6.20
N TYR A 171 -13.09 16.97 5.17
CA TYR A 171 -12.01 16.51 4.30
C TYR A 171 -12.42 16.23 2.85
N VAL A 172 -11.43 16.07 1.97
CA VAL A 172 -11.56 15.48 0.63
C VAL A 172 -10.52 14.40 0.46
N ASP A 173 -10.93 13.23 -0.06
CA ASP A 173 -10.03 12.16 -0.52
C ASP A 173 -10.30 11.93 -2.01
N ILE A 174 -9.30 12.22 -2.85
CA ILE A 174 -9.25 11.79 -4.25
C ILE A 174 -7.98 10.99 -4.42
N ASN A 175 -8.08 9.66 -4.33
CA ASN A 175 -6.92 8.75 -4.36
C ASN A 175 -5.88 9.06 -3.26
N ALA A 176 -6.25 9.64 -2.12
CA ALA A 176 -5.30 10.11 -1.11
C ALA A 176 -4.46 8.97 -0.50
N SER A 177 -5.00 7.75 -0.54
CA SER A 177 -4.38 6.52 -0.05
C SER A 177 -3.70 5.68 -1.16
N LYS A 178 -3.63 6.17 -2.41
CA LYS A 178 -2.83 5.55 -3.50
C LYS A 178 -1.35 5.93 -3.33
N ILE A 179 -0.45 4.98 -3.56
CA ILE A 179 1.00 5.22 -3.52
C ILE A 179 1.44 6.03 -4.75
N TYR A 180 2.25 7.06 -4.51
CA TYR A 180 2.95 7.87 -5.51
C TYR A 180 4.42 8.01 -5.13
N SER A 181 5.29 8.14 -6.14
CA SER A 181 6.66 8.61 -5.95
C SER A 181 6.64 9.98 -5.25
N THR A 182 7.53 10.21 -4.28
CA THR A 182 7.54 11.44 -3.48
C THR A 182 8.22 12.61 -4.16
N ALA A 183 9.17 12.33 -5.07
CA ALA A 183 10.23 13.27 -5.41
C ALA A 183 10.83 13.89 -4.12
N SER A 184 11.07 15.20 -4.12
CA SER A 184 11.57 15.97 -2.98
C SER A 184 10.58 16.21 -1.83
N ILE A 185 9.37 15.63 -1.84
CA ILE A 185 8.45 15.71 -0.69
C ILE A 185 8.92 14.78 0.46
N ILE A 186 9.69 13.73 0.16
CA ILE A 186 10.34 12.85 1.17
C ILE A 186 11.29 13.59 2.12
N LYS A 187 11.64 14.84 1.81
CA LYS A 187 12.38 15.73 2.70
C LYS A 187 11.59 16.10 3.96
N ILE A 188 10.26 15.94 3.98
CA ILE A 188 9.43 16.08 5.20
C ILE A 188 9.78 14.99 6.23
N PRO A 189 9.63 13.67 5.97
CA PRO A 189 10.00 12.65 6.94
C PRO A 189 11.49 12.67 7.32
N VAL A 190 12.39 13.01 6.39
CA VAL A 190 13.82 13.22 6.72
C VAL A 190 14.02 14.39 7.68
N LEU A 191 13.27 15.49 7.52
CA LEU A 191 13.31 16.63 8.46
C LEU A 191 12.80 16.22 9.85
N ILE A 192 11.68 15.51 9.91
CA ILE A 192 11.12 15.00 11.17
C ILE A 192 12.16 14.14 11.88
N ASP A 193 12.79 13.19 11.19
CA ASP A 193 13.78 12.28 11.78
C ASP A 193 15.01 13.02 12.33
N VAL A 194 15.53 14.02 11.59
CA VAL A 194 16.60 14.91 12.08
C VAL A 194 16.20 15.60 13.39
N PHE A 195 14.98 16.13 13.50
CA PHE A 195 14.53 16.74 14.76
C PHE A 195 14.24 15.72 15.86
N LYS A 196 13.81 14.49 15.55
CA LYS A 196 13.71 13.40 16.53
C LYS A 196 15.09 13.00 17.07
N SER A 197 16.13 12.96 16.25
CA SER A 197 17.52 12.73 16.69
C SER A 197 18.07 13.89 17.55
N ILE A 198 17.70 15.14 17.26
CA ILE A 198 18.04 16.30 18.11
C ILE A 198 17.36 16.19 19.48
N GLU A 199 16.07 15.88 19.52
CA GLU A 199 15.30 15.70 20.77
C GLU A 199 15.78 14.49 21.59
N ALA A 200 16.28 13.45 20.94
CA ALA A 200 16.94 12.31 21.58
C ALA A 200 18.37 12.61 22.08
N GLY A 201 18.89 13.82 21.86
CA GLY A 201 20.24 14.23 22.25
C GLY A 201 21.37 13.52 21.49
N GLN A 202 21.06 12.92 20.33
CA GLN A 202 22.03 12.18 19.51
C GLN A 202 22.91 13.10 18.67
N ILE A 203 22.38 14.27 18.30
CA ILE A 203 22.98 15.29 17.43
C ILE A 203 22.52 16.69 17.90
N SER A 204 23.28 17.75 17.59
CA SER A 204 22.84 19.15 17.80
C SER A 204 22.55 19.86 16.47
N LEU A 205 21.97 21.07 16.50
CA LEU A 205 21.85 21.91 15.30
C LEU A 205 23.21 22.46 14.85
N GLU A 206 24.11 22.61 15.81
CA GLU A 206 25.47 23.14 15.71
C GLU A 206 26.49 22.10 15.24
N ASP A 207 26.13 20.81 15.26
CA ASP A 207 26.91 19.71 14.69
C ASP A 207 27.30 20.04 13.24
N LYS A 208 28.57 19.85 12.91
CA LYS A 208 29.06 20.07 11.55
C LYS A 208 29.19 18.77 10.77
N ILE A 209 28.87 18.84 9.47
CA ILE A 209 29.07 17.75 8.51
C ILE A 209 29.88 18.30 7.32
N PRO A 210 31.01 17.68 6.94
CA PRO A 210 31.77 18.08 5.75
C PRO A 210 31.10 17.55 4.47
N LEU A 211 30.99 18.41 3.45
CA LEU A 211 30.52 18.02 2.12
C LEU A 211 31.55 17.11 1.44
N THR A 212 31.26 15.81 1.39
CA THR A 212 32.06 14.80 0.68
C THR A 212 31.50 14.52 -0.71
N GLU A 213 32.35 13.99 -1.60
CA GLU A 213 31.96 13.55 -2.95
C GLU A 213 30.92 12.40 -2.95
N TYR A 214 30.76 11.69 -1.82
CA TYR A 214 29.81 10.57 -1.72
C TYR A 214 28.37 11.04 -1.45
N TYR A 215 28.20 12.17 -0.74
CA TYR A 215 26.87 12.76 -0.51
C TYR A 215 26.53 13.87 -1.50
N ARG A 216 27.54 14.48 -2.14
CA ARG A 216 27.32 15.43 -3.25
C ARG A 216 26.57 14.74 -4.38
N THR A 217 25.50 15.37 -4.83
CA THR A 217 24.61 14.84 -5.87
C THR A 217 23.98 15.99 -6.68
N GLU A 218 23.47 15.67 -7.86
CA GLU A 218 22.93 16.65 -8.81
C GLU A 218 21.46 17.04 -8.54
N GLY A 219 20.94 17.96 -9.37
CA GLY A 219 19.53 18.38 -9.36
C GLY A 219 19.32 19.67 -8.58
N SER A 220 18.41 19.66 -7.62
CA SER A 220 18.12 20.83 -6.77
C SER A 220 19.16 21.01 -5.65
N GLY A 221 19.51 22.26 -5.35
CA GLY A 221 20.43 22.63 -4.28
C GLY A 221 21.69 23.34 -4.74
N SER A 222 22.16 24.32 -3.96
CA SER A 222 23.42 25.02 -4.25
C SER A 222 24.68 24.31 -3.72
N LEU A 223 24.56 23.30 -2.85
CA LEU A 223 25.72 22.58 -2.29
C LEU A 223 26.50 21.78 -3.33
N GLN A 224 25.85 21.32 -4.42
CA GLN A 224 26.53 20.58 -5.49
C GLN A 224 27.68 21.36 -6.14
N PHE A 225 27.68 22.70 -6.04
CA PHE A 225 28.70 23.60 -6.59
C PHE A 225 29.69 24.12 -5.53
N LYS A 226 29.61 23.68 -4.27
CA LYS A 226 30.47 24.16 -3.17
C LYS A 226 31.77 23.34 -3.08
N ALA A 227 32.82 23.95 -2.55
CA ALA A 227 34.13 23.31 -2.41
C ALA A 227 34.04 22.00 -1.59
N ARG A 228 34.80 20.99 -2.00
CA ARG A 228 34.93 19.72 -1.26
C ARG A 228 35.43 19.98 0.17
N ASN A 229 34.91 19.21 1.14
CA ASN A 229 35.21 19.32 2.57
C ASN A 229 34.84 20.69 3.18
N SER A 230 33.98 21.49 2.54
CA SER A 230 33.32 22.61 3.22
C SER A 230 32.38 22.05 4.30
N GLU A 231 32.45 22.60 5.51
CA GLU A 231 31.61 22.19 6.62
C GLU A 231 30.32 23.01 6.66
N TYR A 232 29.20 22.36 6.98
CA TYR A 232 27.91 22.99 7.22
C TYR A 232 27.31 22.47 8.52
N THR A 233 26.62 23.34 9.25
CA THR A 233 25.83 22.98 10.44
C THR A 233 24.57 22.22 10.06
N ILE A 234 24.00 21.45 10.98
CA ILE A 234 22.71 20.75 10.77
C ILE A 234 21.55 21.75 10.56
N ASP A 235 21.57 22.93 11.19
CA ASP A 235 20.63 24.03 10.88
C ASP A 235 20.70 24.46 9.40
N GLU A 236 21.90 24.77 8.91
CA GLU A 236 22.10 25.18 7.51
C GLU A 236 21.69 24.08 6.52
N LEU A 237 22.03 22.83 6.82
CA LEU A 237 21.68 21.69 5.98
C LEU A 237 20.17 21.44 5.97
N ALA A 238 19.50 21.48 7.12
CA ALA A 238 18.07 21.25 7.23
C ALA A 238 17.27 22.38 6.58
N ARG A 239 17.71 23.63 6.74
CA ARG A 239 17.15 24.78 6.02
C ARG A 239 17.31 24.60 4.51
N ARG A 240 18.53 24.33 4.00
CA ARG A 240 18.79 24.11 2.56
C ARG A 240 18.02 22.94 1.96
N MET A 241 17.91 21.84 2.69
CA MET A 241 17.12 20.67 2.30
C MET A 241 15.67 21.05 2.02
N ILE A 242 15.07 21.93 2.83
CA ILE A 242 13.68 22.35 2.64
C ILE A 242 13.58 23.50 1.63
N THR A 243 14.27 24.63 1.85
CA THR A 243 14.05 25.90 1.13
C THR A 243 14.56 25.87 -0.31
N GLU A 244 15.80 25.43 -0.51
CA GLU A 244 16.44 25.22 -1.83
C GLU A 244 16.10 23.86 -2.43
N SER A 245 15.41 23.00 -1.68
CA SER A 245 15.21 21.58 -2.01
C SER A 245 16.54 20.83 -2.21
N ASP A 246 17.59 21.14 -1.43
CA ASP A 246 18.95 20.67 -1.69
C ASP A 246 19.13 19.16 -1.50
N ASN A 247 19.46 18.46 -2.59
CA ASN A 247 19.63 17.00 -2.61
C ASN A 247 20.91 16.55 -1.88
N SER A 248 21.99 17.33 -1.97
CA SER A 248 23.25 17.00 -1.28
C SER A 248 23.10 17.19 0.23
N ALA A 249 22.41 18.25 0.67
CA ALA A 249 22.08 18.47 2.07
C ALA A 249 21.22 17.33 2.64
N THR A 250 20.25 16.85 1.85
CA THR A 250 19.40 15.70 2.24
C THR A 250 20.24 14.45 2.44
N ASN A 251 21.14 14.13 1.50
CA ASN A 251 22.00 12.96 1.62
C ASN A 251 22.97 13.06 2.81
N MET A 252 23.52 14.25 3.09
CA MET A 252 24.35 14.50 4.28
C MET A 252 23.57 14.31 5.59
N LEU A 253 22.32 14.81 5.66
CA LEU A 253 21.46 14.66 6.83
C LEU A 253 21.00 13.21 7.05
N MET A 254 20.48 12.55 6.02
CA MET A 254 20.08 11.14 6.10
C MET A 254 21.27 10.28 6.57
N ALA A 255 22.48 10.51 6.05
CA ALA A 255 23.66 9.78 6.50
C ALA A 255 24.04 10.02 7.97
N LYS A 256 23.74 11.20 8.52
CA LYS A 256 24.00 11.56 9.92
C LYS A 256 23.02 10.89 10.89
N VAL A 257 21.79 10.61 10.47
CA VAL A 257 20.71 9.99 11.28
C VAL A 257 20.54 8.48 11.08
N GLY A 258 21.54 7.79 10.51
CA GLY A 258 21.51 6.32 10.34
C GLY A 258 21.06 5.83 8.94
N SER A 259 21.04 6.73 7.95
CA SER A 259 20.66 6.45 6.55
C SER A 259 19.21 5.95 6.43
N MET A 260 18.81 5.47 5.26
CA MET A 260 17.45 5.00 4.98
C MET A 260 16.96 3.91 5.93
N THR A 261 17.84 3.17 6.62
CA THR A 261 17.39 2.09 7.51
C THR A 261 16.70 2.65 8.76
N ASP A 262 17.30 3.66 9.37
CA ASP A 262 16.83 4.23 10.63
C ASP A 262 15.73 5.26 10.36
N VAL A 263 15.85 6.09 9.31
CA VAL A 263 14.74 6.95 8.81
C VAL A 263 13.48 6.12 8.55
N ASN A 264 13.59 4.97 7.87
CA ASN A 264 12.43 4.10 7.64
C ASN A 264 11.97 3.37 8.92
N GLN A 265 12.81 3.19 9.93
CA GLN A 265 12.37 2.67 11.23
C GLN A 265 11.55 3.72 11.97
N SER A 266 11.98 4.98 12.00
CA SER A 266 11.21 6.08 12.56
C SER A 266 9.86 6.22 11.85
N ILE A 267 9.82 6.22 10.52
CA ILE A 267 8.56 6.26 9.73
C ILE A 267 7.59 5.11 10.13
N ARG A 268 8.10 3.90 10.37
CA ARG A 268 7.29 2.76 10.86
C ARG A 268 6.81 2.96 12.31
N ASP A 269 7.67 3.45 13.20
CA ASP A 269 7.32 3.75 14.59
C ASP A 269 6.31 4.92 14.70
N TRP A 270 6.27 5.81 13.70
CA TRP A 270 5.23 6.83 13.53
C TRP A 270 3.89 6.25 13.06
N GLY A 271 3.84 4.95 12.70
CA GLY A 271 2.63 4.24 12.26
C GLY A 271 2.36 4.31 10.75
N LEU A 272 3.23 4.96 9.99
CA LEU A 272 3.09 5.17 8.55
C LEU A 272 3.61 3.92 7.80
N LYS A 273 2.87 3.48 6.77
CA LYS A 273 3.02 2.13 6.18
C LYS A 273 3.31 2.15 4.69
N ASN A 274 3.08 3.27 4.03
CA ASN A 274 3.18 3.45 2.58
C ASN A 274 4.19 4.55 2.22
N THR A 275 4.93 5.05 3.22
CA THR A 275 6.03 6.00 3.09
C THR A 275 7.35 5.24 3.23
N GLU A 276 8.25 5.35 2.26
CA GLU A 276 9.57 4.71 2.33
C GLU A 276 10.63 5.54 1.58
N VAL A 277 11.79 5.69 2.22
CA VAL A 277 13.04 6.13 1.58
C VAL A 277 13.79 4.89 1.10
N GLN A 278 13.69 4.53 -0.18
CA GLN A 278 14.42 3.41 -0.76
C GLN A 278 15.85 3.78 -1.17
N THR A 279 16.11 5.04 -1.55
CA THR A 279 17.40 5.46 -2.10
C THR A 279 17.76 6.93 -1.84
N TRP A 280 19.04 7.24 -2.01
CA TRP A 280 19.60 8.59 -1.95
C TRP A 280 19.04 9.52 -3.05
N LEU A 281 18.96 10.81 -2.78
CA LEU A 281 18.49 11.79 -3.77
C LEU A 281 19.55 12.04 -4.87
N PRO A 282 19.16 12.42 -6.10
CA PRO A 282 17.86 12.96 -6.53
C PRO A 282 16.68 11.98 -6.66
N ASP A 283 16.91 10.66 -6.75
CA ASP A 283 15.87 9.65 -7.04
C ASP A 283 14.97 10.01 -8.24
N TYR A 284 15.56 10.31 -9.41
CA TYR A 284 14.80 10.54 -10.65
C TYR A 284 13.99 9.32 -11.13
N ALA A 285 14.25 8.13 -10.58
CA ALA A 285 13.46 6.92 -10.83
C ALA A 285 12.14 6.91 -10.03
N GLY A 286 12.01 7.72 -8.97
CA GLY A 286 10.81 7.82 -8.14
C GLY A 286 10.56 6.58 -7.26
N THR A 287 11.62 5.98 -6.73
CA THR A 287 11.57 4.79 -5.85
C THR A 287 11.17 5.13 -4.42
N ASN A 288 11.56 6.32 -3.95
CA ASN A 288 11.06 6.92 -2.71
C ASN A 288 9.57 7.25 -2.91
N HIS A 289 8.71 6.80 -2.01
CA HIS A 289 7.26 6.85 -2.20
C HIS A 289 6.48 7.17 -0.91
N THR A 290 5.22 7.57 -1.08
CA THR A 290 4.28 7.98 -0.03
C THR A 290 2.84 7.82 -0.51
N THR A 291 1.88 8.02 0.39
CA THR A 291 0.51 8.45 0.05
C THR A 291 0.32 9.94 0.36
N ALA A 292 -0.70 10.60 -0.21
CA ALA A 292 -1.03 11.99 0.13
C ALA A 292 -1.60 12.09 1.55
N ARG A 293 -2.31 11.05 2.00
CA ARG A 293 -2.82 10.89 3.37
C ARG A 293 -1.70 10.88 4.41
N GLU A 294 -0.71 10.01 4.27
CA GLU A 294 0.40 9.91 5.25
C GLU A 294 1.23 11.22 5.31
N MET A 295 1.35 11.96 4.21
CA MET A 295 1.95 13.31 4.22
C MET A 295 1.09 14.32 4.97
N ALA A 296 -0.24 14.22 4.90
CA ALA A 296 -1.13 15.06 5.70
C ALA A 296 -1.09 14.70 7.19
N ASP A 297 -1.00 13.41 7.52
CA ASP A 297 -0.76 12.94 8.89
C ASP A 297 0.56 13.51 9.44
N MET A 298 1.66 13.46 8.67
CA MET A 298 2.93 14.10 9.06
C MET A 298 2.77 15.60 9.31
N LEU A 299 2.14 16.34 8.40
CA LEU A 299 1.94 17.80 8.51
C LEU A 299 1.19 18.16 9.80
N TYR A 300 0.09 17.45 10.10
CA TYR A 300 -0.66 17.63 11.34
C TYR A 300 0.18 17.37 12.60
N ASN A 301 1.02 16.33 12.58
CA ASN A 301 1.84 15.96 13.73
C ASN A 301 3.05 16.89 13.96
N ILE A 302 3.55 17.56 12.91
CA ILE A 302 4.51 18.67 13.06
C ILE A 302 3.86 19.83 13.81
N ASP A 303 2.63 20.18 13.42
CA ASP A 303 2.01 21.47 13.72
C ASP A 303 1.14 21.49 14.99
N GLU A 304 0.49 20.38 15.37
CA GLU A 304 -0.43 20.35 16.53
C GLU A 304 -0.08 19.28 17.60
N ASN A 305 0.74 18.26 17.29
CA ASN A 305 0.98 17.15 18.25
C ASN A 305 2.16 17.42 19.21
N ASP A 306 1.87 18.08 20.33
CA ASP A 306 2.81 18.38 21.42
C ASP A 306 3.47 17.15 22.07
N LYS A 307 2.94 15.93 21.84
CA LYS A 307 3.55 14.68 22.31
C LYS A 307 4.54 14.09 21.31
N PHE A 308 4.47 14.53 20.05
CA PHE A 308 5.31 14.01 18.97
C PHE A 308 6.56 14.85 18.75
N LEU A 309 6.44 16.19 18.78
CA LEU A 309 7.57 17.12 18.64
C LEU A 309 7.50 18.22 19.71
N THR A 310 8.66 18.68 20.16
CA THR A 310 8.79 19.83 21.04
C THR A 310 8.55 21.13 20.28
N GLU A 311 8.07 22.16 20.98
CA GLU A 311 7.79 23.48 20.41
C GLU A 311 9.01 24.12 19.72
N ALA A 312 10.23 23.85 20.22
CA ALA A 312 11.46 24.32 19.61
C ALA A 312 11.72 23.67 18.23
N SER A 313 11.51 22.36 18.12
CA SER A 313 11.59 21.62 16.85
C SER A 313 10.49 22.07 15.89
N ARG A 314 9.22 22.13 16.35
CA ARG A 314 8.08 22.63 15.57
C ARG A 314 8.38 24.00 14.97
N THR A 315 8.79 24.96 15.81
CA THR A 315 9.12 26.32 15.37
C THR A 315 10.17 26.34 14.26
N LYS A 316 11.26 25.57 14.40
CA LYS A 316 12.31 25.46 13.39
C LYS A 316 11.83 24.79 12.09
N MET A 317 11.06 23.71 12.19
CA MET A 317 10.57 22.97 11.03
C MET A 317 9.58 23.81 10.23
N LEU A 318 8.63 24.48 10.90
CA LEU A 318 7.68 25.38 10.27
C LEU A 318 8.35 26.64 9.70
N ASP A 319 9.38 27.20 10.35
CA ASP A 319 10.22 28.26 9.78
C ASP A 319 10.85 27.83 8.44
N TYR A 320 11.45 26.64 8.35
CA TYR A 320 12.04 26.19 7.09
C TYR A 320 10.97 25.98 6.01
N MET A 321 9.82 25.41 6.38
CA MET A 321 8.71 25.10 5.46
C MET A 321 7.96 26.34 4.98
N GLY A 322 7.93 27.43 5.75
CA GLY A 322 7.41 28.74 5.34
C GLY A 322 8.34 29.54 4.44
N HIS A 323 9.60 29.12 4.27
CA HIS A 323 10.62 29.82 3.46
C HIS A 323 11.00 29.04 2.17
N VAL A 324 10.12 28.18 1.66
CA VAL A 324 10.38 27.41 0.42
C VAL A 324 10.38 28.32 -0.81
N HIS A 325 11.48 28.29 -1.58
CA HIS A 325 11.66 29.19 -2.73
C HIS A 325 10.76 28.86 -3.94
N ASN A 326 10.19 27.66 -4.00
CA ASN A 326 9.43 27.16 -5.16
C ASN A 326 7.91 27.37 -5.01
N ASN A 327 7.47 28.62 -5.10
CA ASN A 327 6.06 29.03 -4.94
C ASN A 327 5.15 28.79 -6.18
N ARG A 328 5.58 28.01 -7.18
CA ARG A 328 4.88 27.87 -8.49
C ARG A 328 3.68 26.91 -8.51
N LEU A 329 3.31 26.32 -7.38
CA LEU A 329 2.36 25.22 -7.24
C LEU A 329 1.15 25.65 -6.40
N ILE A 330 0.94 25.12 -5.19
CA ILE A 330 -0.23 25.46 -4.36
C ILE A 330 -0.21 26.95 -3.99
N GLN A 331 0.95 27.51 -3.63
CA GLN A 331 1.09 28.95 -3.35
C GLN A 331 0.63 29.87 -4.51
N ALA A 332 0.67 29.41 -5.76
CA ALA A 332 0.25 30.18 -6.92
C ALA A 332 -1.28 30.19 -7.15
N GLY A 333 -2.03 29.35 -6.41
CA GLY A 333 -3.50 29.31 -6.41
C GLY A 333 -4.15 29.82 -5.12
N ILE A 334 -3.39 30.41 -4.19
CA ILE A 334 -3.92 30.99 -2.93
C ILE A 334 -3.67 32.51 -2.87
N SER A 335 -4.20 33.19 -1.85
CA SER A 335 -3.92 34.62 -1.66
C SER A 335 -2.41 34.88 -1.44
N PRO A 336 -1.80 35.94 -2.01
CA PRO A 336 -0.42 36.32 -1.69
C PRO A 336 -0.23 36.68 -0.20
N ASP A 337 -1.31 37.04 0.50
CA ASP A 337 -1.31 37.32 1.94
C ASP A 337 -1.49 36.06 2.82
N ALA A 338 -1.72 34.88 2.22
CA ALA A 338 -1.84 33.63 2.94
C ALA A 338 -0.45 33.00 3.17
N VAL A 339 -0.21 32.53 4.40
CA VAL A 339 1.00 31.78 4.75
C VAL A 339 0.84 30.32 4.32
N PHE A 340 1.88 29.73 3.74
CA PHE A 340 1.90 28.33 3.35
C PHE A 340 3.18 27.65 3.84
N LEU A 341 3.02 26.66 4.71
CA LEU A 341 4.12 25.93 5.36
C LEU A 341 4.24 24.59 4.63
N HIS A 342 5.16 24.47 3.67
CA HIS A 342 5.06 23.43 2.64
C HIS A 342 6.38 22.79 2.19
N LYS A 343 6.27 21.78 1.31
CA LYS A 343 7.38 21.22 0.54
C LYS A 343 6.92 20.74 -0.85
N THR A 344 7.48 21.34 -1.91
CA THR A 344 7.30 20.86 -3.28
C THR A 344 8.22 19.69 -3.63
N GLY A 345 7.77 18.82 -4.56
CA GLY A 345 8.61 17.86 -5.26
C GLY A 345 8.35 17.79 -6.78
N ASP A 346 9.40 17.59 -7.57
CA ASP A 346 9.33 17.39 -9.02
C ASP A 346 10.45 16.42 -9.45
N ILE A 347 10.10 15.36 -10.18
CA ILE A 347 11.03 14.46 -10.91
C ILE A 347 10.63 14.36 -12.39
N GLY A 348 9.89 15.34 -12.90
CA GLY A 348 9.37 15.39 -14.26
C GLY A 348 8.17 14.48 -14.48
N SER A 349 8.26 13.19 -14.16
CA SER A 349 7.16 12.21 -14.23
C SER A 349 6.13 12.35 -13.10
N MET A 350 6.56 12.80 -11.93
CA MET A 350 5.70 13.17 -10.80
C MET A 350 6.00 14.60 -10.39
N LEU A 351 4.95 15.39 -10.18
CA LEU A 351 4.98 16.74 -9.64
C LEU A 351 4.01 16.83 -8.46
N GLY A 352 4.40 17.44 -7.36
CA GLY A 352 3.51 17.59 -6.22
C GLY A 352 3.94 18.66 -5.22
N ASP A 353 3.03 18.93 -4.29
CA ASP A 353 3.19 19.91 -3.23
C ASP A 353 2.36 19.50 -2.01
N ALA A 354 2.88 19.74 -0.81
CA ALA A 354 2.30 19.28 0.44
C ALA A 354 2.55 20.33 1.53
N GLY A 355 1.50 20.83 2.19
CA GLY A 355 1.66 21.84 3.23
C GLY A 355 0.39 22.25 3.97
N ILE A 356 0.56 23.21 4.88
CA ILE A 356 -0.50 23.81 5.70
C ILE A 356 -0.71 25.25 5.21
N VAL A 357 -1.92 25.59 4.81
CA VAL A 357 -2.33 26.96 4.45
C VAL A 357 -2.95 27.64 5.67
N ILE A 358 -2.54 28.87 5.94
CA ILE A 358 -3.13 29.78 6.93
C ILE A 358 -3.57 31.05 6.18
N ALA A 359 -4.88 31.23 6.01
CA ALA A 359 -5.44 32.37 5.31
C ALA A 359 -5.56 33.63 6.20
N PRO A 360 -5.64 34.85 5.63
CA PRO A 360 -5.71 36.10 6.39
C PRO A 360 -6.91 36.25 7.33
N ASN A 361 -7.98 35.47 7.13
CA ASN A 361 -9.14 35.41 8.02
C ASN A 361 -8.99 34.41 9.18
N GLY A 362 -7.82 33.77 9.32
CA GLY A 362 -7.52 32.75 10.33
C GLY A 362 -7.87 31.32 9.91
N LYS A 363 -8.44 31.08 8.72
CA LYS A 363 -8.75 29.72 8.27
C LYS A 363 -7.48 28.91 8.02
N LYS A 364 -7.36 27.77 8.70
CA LYS A 364 -6.20 26.85 8.66
C LYS A 364 -6.61 25.51 8.06
N TYR A 365 -5.90 25.01 7.04
CA TYR A 365 -6.16 23.70 6.42
C TYR A 365 -4.90 23.05 5.88
N ILE A 366 -4.84 21.70 5.92
CA ILE A 366 -3.82 20.91 5.23
C ILE A 366 -4.28 20.68 3.79
N VAL A 367 -3.34 20.78 2.85
CA VAL A 367 -3.53 20.36 1.46
C VAL A 367 -2.30 19.63 0.94
N VAL A 368 -2.53 18.47 0.32
CA VAL A 368 -1.51 17.66 -0.34
C VAL A 368 -2.00 17.30 -1.73
N ILE A 369 -1.21 17.62 -2.75
CA ILE A 369 -1.50 17.28 -4.15
C ILE A 369 -0.28 16.60 -4.77
N LEU A 370 -0.42 15.34 -5.16
CA LEU A 370 0.58 14.56 -5.90
C LEU A 370 0.04 14.26 -7.30
N ALA A 371 0.81 14.51 -8.35
CA ALA A 371 0.33 14.39 -9.72
C ALA A 371 1.36 13.67 -10.61
N ASN A 372 1.05 12.42 -10.99
CA ASN A 372 1.78 11.76 -12.08
C ASN A 372 1.36 12.39 -13.41
N ARG A 373 2.33 12.58 -14.31
CA ARG A 373 2.17 13.26 -15.61
C ARG A 373 3.16 12.70 -16.63
N PRO A 374 2.93 12.90 -17.95
CA PRO A 374 3.99 12.80 -18.94
C PRO A 374 5.14 13.73 -18.55
N HIS A 375 6.38 13.28 -18.74
CA HIS A 375 7.57 13.93 -18.19
C HIS A 375 7.65 15.42 -18.54
N ASN A 376 7.69 16.29 -17.51
CA ASN A 376 7.69 17.75 -17.60
C ASN A 376 6.44 18.40 -18.26
N ALA A 377 5.34 17.67 -18.43
CA ALA A 377 4.11 18.23 -19.01
C ALA A 377 3.55 19.38 -18.16
N ILE A 378 3.29 20.52 -18.80
CA ILE A 378 2.77 21.75 -18.18
C ILE A 378 1.42 21.49 -17.49
N ALA A 379 0.58 20.64 -18.11
CA ALA A 379 -0.71 20.16 -17.60
C ALA A 379 -0.71 19.77 -16.11
N GLY A 380 0.35 19.12 -15.60
CA GLY A 380 0.43 18.76 -14.18
C GLY A 380 0.61 19.96 -13.25
N LYS A 381 1.31 21.02 -13.69
CA LYS A 381 1.42 22.27 -12.93
C LYS A 381 0.09 23.00 -12.93
N ASP A 382 -0.52 23.14 -14.11
CA ASP A 382 -1.77 23.89 -14.28
C ASP A 382 -2.92 23.22 -13.50
N TYR A 383 -2.96 21.88 -13.45
CA TYR A 383 -3.87 21.13 -12.59
C TYR A 383 -3.69 21.50 -11.11
N ILE A 384 -2.45 21.50 -10.59
CA ILE A 384 -2.17 21.81 -9.18
C ILE A 384 -2.58 23.25 -8.82
N VAL A 385 -2.29 24.22 -9.71
CA VAL A 385 -2.66 25.64 -9.48
C VAL A 385 -4.18 25.80 -9.46
N HIS A 386 -4.91 25.30 -10.46
CA HIS A 386 -6.37 25.40 -10.49
C HIS A 386 -7.05 24.58 -9.38
N ALA A 387 -6.49 23.43 -8.99
CA ALA A 387 -6.98 22.66 -7.85
C ALA A 387 -6.83 23.46 -6.55
N SER A 388 -5.68 24.11 -6.35
CA SER A 388 -5.44 24.98 -5.21
C SER A 388 -6.36 26.20 -5.18
N GLU A 389 -6.66 26.80 -6.34
CA GLU A 389 -7.60 27.92 -6.44
C GLU A 389 -9.03 27.49 -6.06
N ILE A 390 -9.50 26.34 -6.56
CA ILE A 390 -10.80 25.77 -6.18
C ILE A 390 -10.84 25.50 -4.66
N ILE A 391 -9.80 24.88 -4.10
CA ILE A 391 -9.70 24.59 -2.66
C ILE A 391 -9.71 25.88 -1.83
N TYR A 392 -8.86 26.86 -2.16
CA TYR A 392 -8.78 28.12 -1.40
C TYR A 392 -10.09 28.91 -1.49
N ASN A 393 -10.72 28.95 -2.67
CA ASN A 393 -12.03 29.57 -2.83
C ASN A 393 -13.07 28.89 -1.94
N TYR A 394 -13.19 27.56 -1.96
CA TYR A 394 -14.16 26.81 -1.15
C TYR A 394 -13.90 26.90 0.36
N MET A 395 -12.63 26.94 0.77
CA MET A 395 -12.24 26.92 2.19
C MET A 395 -12.32 28.30 2.85
N VAL A 396 -12.15 29.40 2.09
CA VAL A 396 -11.84 30.74 2.64
C VAL A 396 -12.86 31.83 2.24
N LYS A 397 -13.66 31.64 1.19
CA LYS A 397 -14.59 32.67 0.64
C LYS A 397 -16.06 32.29 0.78
#